data_AF-A0A0D8ZQP5-F1
#
_entry.id   AF-A0A0D8ZQP5-F1
#
_cell.length_a   1.000
_cell.length_b   1.000
_cell.length_c   1.000
_cell.angle_alpha   90.00
_cell.angle_beta   90.00
_cell.angle_gamma   90.00
#
_symmetry.space_group_name_H-M   'P 1'
#
loop_
_entity.id
_entity.type
_entity.pdbx_description
1 polymer ?
#
loop_
_entity_poly.entity_id
_entity_poly.type
_entity_poly.pdbx_seq_one_letter_code
_entity_poly.pdbx_strand_id
1 'polypeptide(L)'
;MANFSDRSSQSSDSRLTQTRIKVHIPKDLHEEPVISRLISHHGVTVNIAAALLGANMRDDGWFELELRGKPAQIQSALTYLNELDLEIWGQSAVEEDGW
;
A
#
# COMPACT_ATOMS: atom_id res chain seq x y z
N MET A 1 -35.33 31.76 -13.93
CA MET A 1 -33.91 31.64 -13.51
C MET A 1 -33.74 30.29 -12.85
N ALA A 2 -33.08 29.35 -13.52
CA ALA A 2 -32.75 28.05 -12.97
C ALA A 2 -31.35 28.13 -12.35
N ASN A 3 -31.21 27.81 -11.07
CA ASN A 3 -29.93 27.46 -10.46
C ASN A 3 -30.15 26.83 -9.09
N PHE A 4 -30.12 25.50 -9.03
CA PHE A 4 -29.57 24.78 -7.89
C PHE A 4 -28.75 23.63 -8.48
N SER A 5 -27.45 23.88 -8.57
CA SER A 5 -26.44 22.90 -8.90
C SER A 5 -26.51 21.77 -7.87
N ASP A 6 -26.93 20.60 -8.31
CA ASP A 6 -26.76 19.35 -7.58
C ASP A 6 -25.24 19.11 -7.43
N ARG A 7 -24.72 19.46 -6.25
CA ARG A 7 -23.35 19.21 -5.81
C ARG A 7 -23.40 18.13 -4.74
N SER A 8 -23.52 16.87 -5.15
CA SER A 8 -23.19 15.75 -4.24
C SER A 8 -23.06 14.42 -4.96
N SER A 9 -21.93 14.23 -5.65
CA SER A 9 -21.39 12.89 -5.90
C SER A 9 -19.86 12.92 -5.94
N GLN A 10 -19.23 13.60 -4.97
CA GLN A 10 -17.93 13.16 -4.49
C GLN A 10 -18.17 12.08 -3.43
N SER A 11 -18.54 10.88 -3.88
CA SER A 11 -18.25 9.68 -3.11
C SER A 11 -16.75 9.43 -3.23
N SER A 12 -15.95 10.24 -2.52
CA SER A 12 -14.57 9.88 -2.23
C SER A 12 -14.66 8.53 -1.54
N ASP A 13 -14.28 7.47 -2.25
CA ASP A 13 -14.45 6.08 -1.83
C ASP A 13 -13.81 5.91 -0.45
N SER A 14 -14.65 6.00 0.58
CA SER A 14 -14.26 6.11 1.98
C SER A 14 -14.26 4.76 2.66
N ARG A 15 -14.75 3.75 1.94
CA ARG A 15 -14.75 2.35 2.33
C ARG A 15 -13.31 1.88 2.42
N LEU A 16 -13.03 1.10 3.45
CA LEU A 16 -11.75 0.43 3.56
C LEU A 16 -11.70 -0.66 2.48
N THR A 17 -10.57 -0.74 1.80
CA THR A 17 -10.27 -1.79 0.84
C THR A 17 -8.95 -2.44 1.22
N GLN A 18 -8.63 -3.53 0.54
CA GLN A 18 -7.41 -4.28 0.74
C GLN A 18 -6.70 -4.46 -0.59
N THR A 19 -5.37 -4.37 -0.58
CA THR A 19 -4.54 -4.71 -1.73
C THR A 19 -3.38 -5.57 -1.28
N ARG A 20 -3.19 -6.71 -1.94
CA ARG A 20 -2.04 -7.59 -1.72
C ARG A 20 -0.99 -7.34 -2.78
N ILE A 21 0.26 -7.21 -2.35
CA ILE A 21 1.43 -6.99 -3.23
C ILE A 21 2.59 -7.89 -2.80
N LYS A 22 3.46 -8.18 -3.76
CA LYS A 22 4.81 -8.66 -3.48
C LYS A 22 5.79 -7.53 -3.77
N VAL A 23 6.71 -7.24 -2.86
CA VAL A 23 7.71 -6.19 -3.01
C VAL A 23 9.10 -6.76 -2.76
N HIS A 24 10.04 -6.38 -3.61
CA HIS A 24 11.46 -6.63 -3.43
C HIS A 24 12.10 -5.38 -2.81
N ILE A 25 12.65 -5.51 -1.61
CA ILE A 25 13.35 -4.45 -0.90
C ILE A 25 14.85 -4.77 -0.98
N PRO A 26 15.64 -3.99 -1.74
CA PRO A 26 17.06 -4.20 -1.86
C PRO A 26 17.79 -3.86 -0.55
N LYS A 27 18.94 -4.50 -0.34
CA LYS A 27 19.71 -4.41 0.90
C LYS A 27 20.19 -3.00 1.27
N ASP A 28 20.35 -2.13 0.27
CA ASP A 28 20.76 -0.74 0.45
C ASP A 28 19.68 0.11 1.13
N LEU A 29 18.43 -0.36 1.13
CA LEU A 29 17.31 0.24 1.84
C LEU A 29 17.04 -0.40 3.21
N HIS A 30 17.90 -1.29 3.71
CA HIS A 30 17.71 -1.93 5.02
C HIS A 30 17.79 -0.97 6.21
N GLU A 31 18.57 0.10 6.10
CA GLU A 31 18.63 1.15 7.13
C GLU A 31 17.45 2.11 7.04
N GLU A 32 16.68 2.06 5.94
CA GLU A 32 15.48 2.88 5.75
C GLU A 32 14.24 2.15 6.32
N PRO A 33 13.39 2.84 7.10
CA PRO A 33 12.20 2.22 7.68
C PRO A 33 11.05 2.12 6.66
N VAL A 34 11.28 1.49 5.50
CA VAL A 34 10.36 1.45 4.35
C VAL A 34 8.94 1.03 4.76
N ILE A 35 8.80 -0.12 5.44
CA ILE A 35 7.49 -0.63 5.86
C ILE A 35 6.85 0.27 6.92
N SER A 36 7.64 0.83 7.85
CA SER A 36 7.10 1.72 8.88
C SER A 36 6.58 3.03 8.28
N ARG A 37 7.22 3.54 7.22
CA ARG A 37 6.79 4.75 6.50
C ARG A 37 5.47 4.56 5.77
N LEU A 38 5.17 3.35 5.26
CA LEU A 38 3.85 3.01 4.74
C LEU A 38 2.76 3.30 5.79
N ILE A 39 3.01 2.90 7.03
CA ILE A 39 2.07 3.10 8.13
C ILE A 39 2.02 4.58 8.54
N SER A 40 3.17 5.19 8.84
CA SER A 40 3.22 6.52 9.46
C SER A 40 2.90 7.66 8.50
N HIS A 41 3.25 7.56 7.22
CA HIS A 41 3.08 8.64 6.24
C HIS A 41 1.85 8.46 5.34
N HIS A 42 1.48 7.21 5.03
CA HIS A 42 0.36 6.94 4.12
C HIS A 42 -0.89 6.43 4.83
N GLY A 43 -0.79 6.13 6.12
CA GLY A 43 -1.94 5.79 6.97
C GLY A 43 -2.62 4.47 6.61
N VAL A 44 -1.86 3.55 5.99
CA VAL A 44 -2.33 2.17 5.75
C VAL A 44 -1.92 1.27 6.91
N THR A 45 -2.74 0.26 7.18
CA THR A 45 -2.32 -0.90 7.96
C THR A 45 -1.55 -1.83 7.03
N VAL A 46 -0.41 -2.35 7.50
CA VAL A 46 0.39 -3.33 6.77
C VAL A 46 0.39 -4.64 7.54
N ASN A 47 -0.04 -5.71 6.89
CA ASN A 47 0.17 -7.08 7.37
C ASN A 47 1.22 -7.77 6.48
N ILE A 48 2.22 -8.41 7.11
CA ILE A 48 3.27 -9.15 6.41
C ILE A 48 2.81 -10.60 6.31
N ALA A 49 2.29 -11.00 5.15
CA ALA A 49 1.75 -12.35 4.92
C ALA A 49 2.86 -13.40 4.76
N ALA A 50 3.97 -13.01 4.13
CA ALA A 50 5.16 -13.84 3.98
C ALA A 50 6.40 -12.95 3.81
N ALA A 51 7.57 -13.47 4.19
CA ALA A 51 8.85 -12.83 3.93
C ALA A 51 9.91 -13.88 3.62
N LEU A 52 10.73 -13.61 2.61
CA LEU A 52 11.96 -14.32 2.32
C LEU A 52 13.11 -13.34 2.50
N LEU A 53 13.90 -13.56 3.55
CA LEU A 53 15.07 -12.75 3.88
C LEU A 53 16.33 -13.57 3.64
N GLY A 54 17.36 -12.96 3.05
CA GLY A 54 18.69 -13.56 3.01
C GLY A 54 19.17 -13.91 4.43
N ALA A 55 19.88 -15.03 4.58
CA ALA A 55 20.23 -15.64 5.86
C ALA A 55 20.95 -14.73 6.86
N ASN A 56 21.46 -13.57 6.42
CA ASN A 56 22.16 -12.59 7.25
C ASN A 56 21.59 -11.16 7.16
N MET A 57 20.40 -10.95 6.55
CA MET A 57 19.88 -9.62 6.22
C MET A 57 20.88 -8.74 5.43
N ARG A 58 21.87 -9.36 4.78
CA ARG A 58 22.88 -8.71 3.93
C ARG A 58 22.51 -8.75 2.45
N ASP A 59 21.48 -9.49 2.13
CA ASP A 59 20.95 -9.67 0.79
C ASP A 59 19.54 -9.12 0.77
N ASP A 60 19.01 -8.92 -0.43
CA ASP A 60 17.71 -8.34 -0.65
C ASP A 60 16.58 -9.19 -0.01
N GLY A 61 15.48 -8.52 0.32
CA GLY A 61 14.31 -9.14 0.95
C GLY A 61 13.09 -9.13 0.03
N TRP A 62 12.38 -10.25 -0.02
CA TRP A 62 11.09 -10.35 -0.69
C TRP A 62 9.97 -10.42 0.34
N PHE A 63 8.97 -9.56 0.19
CA PHE A 63 7.85 -9.47 1.13
C PHE A 63 6.53 -9.59 0.40
N GLU A 64 5.63 -10.42 0.92
CA GLU A 64 4.22 -10.37 0.56
C GLU A 64 3.49 -9.52 1.60
N LEU A 65 3.00 -8.37 1.17
CA LEU A 65 2.33 -7.38 2.02
C LEU A 65 0.85 -7.32 1.67
N GLU A 66 0.04 -7.20 2.70
CA GLU A 66 -1.37 -6.88 2.60
C GLU A 66 -1.59 -5.48 3.18
N LEU A 67 -1.96 -4.55 2.29
CA LEU A 67 -2.21 -3.16 2.61
C LEU A 67 -3.72 -2.98 2.81
N ARG A 68 -4.13 -2.45 3.95
CA ARG A 68 -5.52 -2.12 4.25
C ARG A 68 -5.66 -0.63 4.55
N GLY A 69 -6.63 0.01 3.93
CA GLY A 69 -6.86 1.45 4.07
C GLY A 69 -7.90 1.95 3.09
N LYS A 70 -8.12 3.26 3.04
CA LYS A 70 -8.93 3.86 1.97
C LYS A 70 -8.18 3.76 0.63
N PRO A 71 -8.88 3.69 -0.51
CA PRO A 71 -8.27 3.68 -1.83
C PRO A 71 -7.19 4.75 -2.05
N ALA A 72 -7.43 5.99 -1.60
CA ALA A 72 -6.43 7.06 -1.72
C ALA A 72 -5.17 6.83 -0.86
N GLN A 73 -5.30 6.21 0.31
CA GLN A 73 -4.17 5.87 1.19
C GLN A 73 -3.34 4.74 0.60
N ILE A 74 -4.00 3.70 0.09
CA ILE A 74 -3.34 2.58 -0.61
C ILE A 74 -2.63 3.11 -1.85
N GLN A 75 -3.29 3.95 -2.65
CA GLN A 75 -2.67 4.54 -3.84
C GLN A 75 -1.43 5.37 -3.48
N SER A 76 -1.51 6.19 -2.42
CA SER A 76 -0.37 6.97 -1.93
C SER A 76 0.79 6.08 -1.47
N ALA A 77 0.49 4.98 -0.77
CA ALA A 77 1.49 4.00 -0.34
C ALA A 77 2.17 3.31 -1.53
N LEU A 78 1.41 2.94 -2.56
CA LEU A 78 1.95 2.34 -3.79
C LEU A 78 2.80 3.34 -4.59
N THR A 79 2.40 4.61 -4.65
CA THR A 79 3.21 5.67 -5.26
C THR A 79 4.56 5.80 -4.55
N TYR A 80 4.58 5.81 -3.21
CA TYR A 80 5.82 5.85 -2.43
C TYR A 80 6.75 4.66 -2.73
N LEU A 81 6.22 3.44 -2.83
CA LEU A 81 7.04 2.27 -3.17
C LEU A 81 7.63 2.38 -4.59
N ASN A 82 6.87 2.91 -5.55
CA ASN A 82 7.36 3.17 -6.90
C ASN A 82 8.40 4.30 -6.95
N GLU A 83 8.26 5.35 -6.14
CA GLU A 83 9.24 6.46 -6.03
C GLU A 83 10.58 6.03 -5.42
N LEU A 84 10.58 4.93 -4.66
CA LEU A 84 11.79 4.25 -4.19
C LEU A 84 12.39 3.29 -5.23
N ASP A 85 11.84 3.25 -6.45
CA ASP A 85 12.21 2.31 -7.52
C ASP A 85 12.15 0.83 -7.10
N LEU A 86 11.23 0.49 -6.18
CA LEU A 86 11.03 -0.89 -5.75
C LEU A 86 10.21 -1.68 -6.76
N GLU A 87 10.64 -2.92 -7.01
CA GLU A 87 9.89 -3.84 -7.87
C GLU A 87 8.66 -4.39 -7.12
N ILE A 88 7.48 -4.25 -7.73
CA ILE A 88 6.18 -4.68 -7.17
C ILE A 88 5.49 -5.65 -8.14
N TRP A 89 4.99 -6.78 -7.62
CA TRP A 89 4.23 -7.77 -8.40
C TRP A 89 2.89 -8.13 -7.75
N GLY A 90 2.00 -8.67 -8.58
CA GLY A 90 0.84 -9.45 -8.12
C GLY A 90 -0.26 -8.64 -7.42
N GLN A 91 -0.45 -7.39 -7.83
CA GLN A 91 -1.47 -6.52 -7.25
C GLN A 91 -2.87 -7.10 -7.43
N SER A 92 -3.50 -7.51 -6.33
CA SER A 92 -4.92 -7.86 -6.30
C SER A 92 -5.64 -7.00 -5.28
N ALA A 93 -6.65 -6.26 -5.76
CA ALA A 93 -7.53 -5.49 -4.90
C ALA A 93 -8.73 -6.36 -4.51
N VAL A 94 -9.03 -6.41 -3.22
CA VAL A 94 -10.24 -7.02 -2.69
C VAL A 94 -11.01 -5.90 -1.99
N GLU A 95 -12.23 -5.67 -2.46
CA GLU A 95 -13.17 -4.81 -1.76
C GLU A 95 -13.71 -5.59 -0.56
N GLU A 96 -13.59 -5.03 0.64
CA GLU A 96 -14.10 -5.67 1.85
C GLU A 96 -15.62 -5.49 1.87
N ASP A 97 -16.33 -6.38 1.17
CA ASP A 97 -17.79 -6.47 1.24
C ASP A 97 -18.17 -6.91 2.65
N GLY A 98 -18.68 -5.97 3.44
CA GLY A 98 -19.03 -6.17 4.83
C GLY A 98 -20.07 -7.29 4.98
N TRP A 99 -19.72 -8.31 5.76
CA TRP A 99 -20.66 -9.30 6.31
C TRP A 99 -21.41 -8.71 7.51
#